data_AF-A0A9D4GP04-F1
#
_entry.id   AF-A0A9D4GP04-F1
#
_cell.length_a   1.000
_cell.length_b   1.000
_cell.length_c   1.000
_cell.angle_alpha   90.00
_cell.angle_beta   90.00
_cell.angle_gamma   90.00
#
_symmetry.space_group_name_H-M   'P 1'
#
loop_
_entity.id
_entity.type
_entity.pdbx_description
1 polymer ?
#
loop_
_entity_poly.entity_id
_entity_poly.type
_entity_poly.pdbx_seq_one_letter_code
_entity_poly.pdbx_strand_id
1 'polypeptide(L)'
;PVPDQSYVVNPTTGTVFVCGLTQIHGEVACSRSDQIGAYWQAIYDNVGYVIGVIDNTSDVIAMSRDSTAHLLSEDDGITWDVLTNEHLAELLSQPGYASIIYIHSY
;
A
#
# COMPACT_ATOMS: atom_id res chain seq x y z
N PRO A 1 -3.04 14.51 -3.89
CA PRO A 1 -2.94 14.81 -2.43
C PRO A 1 -2.64 13.52 -1.67
N VAL A 2 -1.62 13.51 -0.82
CA VAL A 2 -1.35 12.38 0.05
C VAL A 2 -2.51 12.30 1.06
N PRO A 3 -3.12 11.12 1.26
CA PRO A 3 -4.14 10.95 2.27
C PRO A 3 -3.61 11.18 3.68
N ASP A 4 -4.38 11.87 4.54
CA ASP A 4 -4.01 12.04 5.95
C ASP A 4 -3.93 10.69 6.68
N GLN A 5 -4.80 9.76 6.30
CA GLN A 5 -4.77 8.35 6.68
C GLN A 5 -5.32 7.47 5.55
N SER A 6 -4.74 6.29 5.35
CA SER A 6 -5.25 5.26 4.46
C SER A 6 -5.17 3.89 5.13
N TYR A 7 -6.08 2.99 4.78
CA TYR A 7 -5.99 1.59 5.12
C TYR A 7 -6.41 0.71 3.95
N VAL A 8 -5.75 -0.43 3.80
CA VAL A 8 -6.02 -1.42 2.76
C VAL A 8 -5.95 -2.81 3.37
N VAL A 9 -6.82 -3.70 2.94
CA VAL A 9 -6.82 -5.10 3.39
C VAL A 9 -6.59 -5.98 2.17
N ASN A 10 -5.59 -6.84 2.23
CA ASN A 10 -5.40 -7.92 1.28
C ASN A 10 -6.45 -9.01 1.58
N PRO A 11 -7.44 -9.23 0.72
CA PRO A 11 -8.51 -10.19 1.00
C PRO A 11 -8.06 -11.65 0.89
N THR A 12 -6.92 -11.90 0.23
CA THR A 12 -6.36 -13.24 0.04
C THR A 12 -5.58 -13.70 1.27
N THR A 13 -4.78 -12.81 1.87
CA THR A 13 -3.96 -13.13 3.05
C THR A 13 -4.58 -12.69 4.37
N GLY A 14 -5.49 -11.72 4.34
CA GLY A 14 -6.02 -11.04 5.52
C GLY A 14 -5.07 -9.97 6.08
N THR A 15 -3.96 -9.68 5.39
CA THR A 15 -3.01 -8.65 5.80
C THR A 15 -3.64 -7.26 5.73
N VAL A 16 -3.45 -6.48 6.78
CA VAL A 16 -3.96 -5.11 6.90
C VAL A 16 -2.79 -4.15 6.80
N PHE A 17 -2.94 -3.14 5.94
CA PHE A 17 -2.01 -2.02 5.77
C PHE A 17 -2.68 -0.76 6.31
N VAL A 18 -1.94 0.04 7.08
CA VAL A 18 -2.38 1.35 7.57
C VAL A 18 -1.24 2.34 7.36
N CYS A 19 -1.54 3.47 6.74
CA CYS A 19 -0.60 4.57 6.55
C CYS A 19 -1.22 5.87 7.06
N GLY A 20 -0.42 6.74 7.65
CA GLY A 20 -0.92 8.04 8.10
C GLY A 20 0.18 9.05 8.41
N LEU A 21 -0.19 10.33 8.37
CA LEU A 21 0.69 11.42 8.81
C LEU A 21 0.93 11.31 10.31
N THR A 22 2.20 11.24 10.70
CA THR A 22 2.57 11.12 12.11
C THR A 22 2.53 12.45 12.86
N GLN A 23 2.65 13.58 12.16
CA GLN A 23 2.62 14.94 12.72
C GLN A 23 2.06 15.94 11.68
N ILE A 24 1.67 17.15 12.11
CA ILE A 24 1.33 18.25 11.19
C ILE A 24 2.63 18.62 10.45
N HIS A 25 2.71 18.34 9.15
CA HIS A 25 3.94 18.36 8.32
C HIS A 25 4.97 17.26 8.63
N GLY A 26 4.57 16.21 9.35
CA GLY A 26 5.42 15.06 9.66
C GLY A 26 5.55 14.06 8.52
N GLU A 27 6.39 13.07 8.74
CA GLU A 27 6.55 11.96 7.82
C GLU A 27 5.31 11.06 7.82
N VAL A 28 5.00 10.48 6.66
CA VAL A 28 4.01 9.41 6.58
C VAL A 28 4.66 8.13 7.08
N ALA A 29 4.00 7.46 8.03
CA ALA A 29 4.42 6.14 8.49
C ALA A 29 3.38 5.12 8.06
N CYS A 30 3.85 4.01 7.51
CA CYS A 30 3.04 2.86 7.15
C CYS A 30 3.36 1.67 8.07
N SER A 31 2.34 0.94 8.46
CA SER A 31 2.44 -0.28 9.23
C SER A 31 1.56 -1.36 8.61
N ARG A 32 1.99 -2.62 8.73
CA ARG A 32 1.19 -3.77 8.34
C ARG A 32 0.93 -4.72 9.50
N SER A 33 -0.13 -5.50 9.39
CA SER A 33 -0.44 -6.61 10.29
C SER A 33 -0.86 -7.82 9.47
N ASP A 34 -0.19 -8.95 9.66
CA ASP A 34 -0.56 -10.27 9.14
C ASP A 34 -1.59 -11.01 10.03
N GLN A 35 -1.86 -10.46 11.23
CA GLN A 35 -2.80 -11.03 12.20
C GLN A 35 -4.03 -10.13 12.44
N ILE A 36 -4.60 -9.56 11.37
CA ILE A 36 -5.86 -8.78 11.41
C ILE A 36 -5.85 -7.68 12.50
N GLY A 37 -4.75 -6.94 12.59
CA GLY A 37 -4.55 -5.82 13.52
C GLY A 37 -4.10 -6.19 14.93
N ALA A 38 -3.85 -7.46 15.23
CA ALA A 38 -3.35 -7.87 16.56
C ALA A 38 -1.90 -7.42 16.83
N TYR A 39 -1.05 -7.44 15.80
CA TYR A 39 0.36 -7.04 15.88
C TYR A 39 0.76 -6.27 14.63
N TRP A 40 1.59 -5.24 14.81
CA TRP A 40 1.96 -4.32 13.75
C TRP A 40 3.47 -4.32 13.52
N GLN A 41 3.84 -4.30 12.24
CA GLN A 41 5.21 -4.18 11.76
C GLN A 41 5.32 -2.90 10.93
N ALA A 42 6.41 -2.15 11.11
CA ALA A 42 6.70 -1.01 10.26
C ALA A 42 6.98 -1.48 8.82
N ILE A 43 6.47 -0.74 7.84
CA ILE A 43 6.78 -0.94 6.42
C ILE A 43 7.98 -0.09 6.05
N TYR A 44 8.66 -0.46 4.96
CA TYR A 44 9.77 0.28 4.37
C TYR A 44 9.52 1.81 4.31
N ASP A 45 10.46 2.59 4.81
CA ASP A 45 10.30 4.05 5.03
C ASP A 45 9.95 4.85 3.77
N ASN A 46 10.33 4.36 2.59
CA ASN A 46 10.04 5.05 1.33
C ASN A 46 8.60 4.86 0.85
N VAL A 47 7.81 3.99 1.48
CA VAL A 47 6.38 3.83 1.19
C VAL A 47 5.62 5.00 1.81
N GLY A 48 4.93 5.76 0.96
CA GLY A 48 4.05 6.86 1.38
C GLY A 48 2.67 6.34 1.74
N TYR A 49 1.98 5.66 0.82
CA TYR A 49 0.70 5.05 1.11
C TYR A 49 0.40 3.88 0.17
N VAL A 50 -0.27 2.86 0.68
CA VAL A 50 -0.76 1.74 -0.13
C VAL A 50 -1.99 2.18 -0.93
N ILE A 51 -1.99 1.89 -2.23
CA ILE A 51 -3.03 2.29 -3.18
C ILE A 51 -4.03 1.14 -3.40
N GLY A 52 -3.56 -0.11 -3.39
CA GLY A 52 -4.40 -1.26 -3.64
C GLY A 52 -3.64 -2.58 -3.57
N VAL A 53 -4.41 -3.67 -3.68
CA VAL A 53 -3.93 -5.05 -3.72
C VAL A 53 -4.52 -5.73 -4.94
N ILE A 54 -3.76 -6.61 -5.57
CA ILE A 54 -4.25 -7.42 -6.68
C ILE A 54 -4.64 -8.80 -6.13
N ASP A 55 -5.94 -9.13 -6.18
CA ASP A 55 -6.49 -10.26 -5.42
C ASP A 55 -5.92 -11.62 -5.84
N ASN A 56 -5.65 -11.79 -7.14
CA ASN A 56 -5.19 -13.05 -7.71
C ASN A 56 -3.72 -13.37 -7.36
N THR A 57 -2.88 -12.35 -7.18
CA THR A 57 -1.44 -12.51 -6.90
C THR A 57 -1.06 -12.14 -5.47
N SER A 58 -1.92 -11.42 -4.75
CA SER A 58 -1.60 -10.78 -3.46
C SER A 58 -0.55 -9.67 -3.58
N ASP A 59 -0.30 -9.16 -4.79
CA ASP A 59 0.64 -8.08 -5.01
C ASP A 59 0.08 -6.78 -4.43
N VAL A 60 0.94 -6.01 -3.78
CA VAL A 60 0.58 -4.74 -3.13
C VAL A 60 1.21 -3.60 -3.89
N ILE A 61 0.39 -2.63 -4.28
CA ILE A 61 0.85 -1.42 -4.98
C ILE A 61 0.76 -0.23 -4.02
N ALA A 62 1.84 0.56 -3.99
CA ALA A 62 1.93 1.76 -3.18
C ALA A 62 2.48 2.95 -3.96
N MET A 63 2.35 4.14 -3.38
CA MET A 63 3.02 5.36 -3.81
C MET A 63 4.23 5.62 -2.91
N SER A 64 5.33 6.10 -3.47
CA SER A 64 6.49 6.56 -2.70
C SER A 64 6.15 7.78 -1.84
N ARG A 65 6.93 8.01 -0.78
CA ARG A 65 6.73 9.10 0.18
C ARG A 65 6.72 10.49 -0.47
N ASP A 66 7.54 10.70 -1.51
CA ASP A 66 7.62 11.93 -2.29
C ASP A 66 6.58 12.01 -3.42
N SER A 67 5.74 10.98 -3.57
CA SER A 67 4.72 10.85 -4.61
C SER A 67 5.25 10.86 -6.05
N THR A 68 6.49 10.42 -6.28
CA THR A 68 7.12 10.41 -7.61
C THR A 68 7.17 9.02 -8.26
N ALA A 69 7.07 7.94 -7.48
CA ALA A 69 7.20 6.58 -7.98
C ALA A 69 6.11 5.66 -7.42
N HIS A 70 5.65 4.74 -8.25
CA HIS A 70 4.87 3.60 -7.77
C HIS A 70 5.83 2.53 -7.26
N LEU A 71 5.40 1.83 -6.22
CA LEU A 71 6.13 0.74 -5.60
C LEU A 71 5.28 -0.53 -5.68
N LEU A 72 5.94 -1.66 -5.88
CA LEU A 72 5.33 -2.99 -5.91
C LEU A 72 5.94 -3.83 -4.81
N SER A 73 5.09 -4.62 -4.15
CA SER A 73 5.50 -5.73 -3.31
C SER A 73 4.82 -7.00 -3.78
N GLU A 74 5.61 -8.00 -4.15
CA GLU A 74 5.15 -9.33 -4.57
C GLU A 74 5.11 -10.33 -3.40
N ASP A 75 5.34 -9.85 -2.17
CA ASP A 75 5.44 -10.65 -0.95
C ASP A 75 4.61 -10.08 0.22
N ASP A 76 3.45 -9.48 -0.12
CA ASP A 76 2.47 -8.95 0.83
C ASP A 76 3.05 -7.85 1.75
N GLY A 77 3.87 -6.99 1.15
CA GLY A 77 4.45 -5.80 1.77
C GLY A 77 5.69 -6.06 2.61
N ILE A 78 6.43 -7.17 2.43
CA ILE A 78 7.73 -7.41 3.12
C ILE A 78 8.83 -6.63 2.40
N THR A 79 8.95 -6.81 1.10
CA THR A 79 9.93 -6.14 0.24
C THR A 79 9.23 -5.27 -0.79
N TRP A 80 9.94 -4.25 -1.27
CA TRP A 80 9.38 -3.22 -2.14
C TRP A 80 10.37 -2.85 -3.23
N ASP A 81 9.90 -2.89 -4.47
CA ASP A 81 10.65 -2.50 -5.65
C ASP A 81 9.96 -1.36 -6.38
N VAL A 82 10.75 -0.57 -7.12
CA VAL A 82 10.22 0.52 -7.94
C VAL A 82 9.49 -0.07 -9.14
N LEU A 83 8.22 0.31 -9.29
CA LEU A 83 7.36 -0.13 -10.37
C LEU A 83 7.42 0.85 -11.54
N THR A 84 7.71 0.34 -12.73
CA THR A 84 7.67 1.16 -13.96
C THR A 84 6.22 1.43 -14.37
N ASN A 85 6.00 2.52 -15.10
CA ASN A 85 4.65 2.86 -15.59
C ASN A 85 4.09 1.81 -16.56
N GLU A 86 4.95 1.14 -17.33
CA GLU A 86 4.55 0.05 -18.24
C GLU A 86 4.04 -1.15 -17.44
N HIS A 87 4.82 -1.60 -16.45
CA HIS A 87 4.43 -2.72 -15.60
C HIS A 87 3.18 -2.38 -14.76
N LEU A 88 3.05 -1.15 -14.26
CA LEU A 88 1.82 -0.69 -13.62
C LEU A 88 0.61 -0.80 -14.56
N ALA A 89 0.73 -0.37 -15.82
CA ALA A 89 -0.36 -0.46 -16.77
C ALA A 89 -0.76 -1.93 -17.05
N GLU A 90 0.21 -2.83 -17.12
CA GLU A 90 -0.03 -4.27 -17.24
C GLU A 90 -0.80 -4.80 -16.03
N LEU A 91 -0.34 -4.53 -14.80
CA LEU A 91 -1.00 -4.94 -13.56
C LEU A 91 -2.44 -4.42 -13.46
N LEU A 92 -2.66 -3.14 -13.77
CA LEU A 92 -3.99 -2.51 -13.77
C LEU A 92 -4.93 -3.08 -14.84
N SER A 93 -4.38 -3.69 -15.90
CA SER A 93 -5.18 -4.33 -16.95
C SER A 93 -5.60 -5.77 -16.61
N GLN A 94 -5.04 -6.35 -15.53
CA GLN A 94 -5.35 -7.73 -15.15
C GLN A 94 -6.74 -7.85 -14.51
N PRO A 95 -7.52 -8.89 -14.85
CA PRO A 95 -8.75 -9.21 -14.15
C PRO A 95 -8.42 -9.63 -12.71
N GLY A 96 -8.99 -8.93 -11.73
CA GLY A 96 -8.71 -9.16 -10.30
C GLY A 96 -7.94 -8.04 -9.61
N TYR A 97 -7.68 -6.91 -10.31
CA TYR A 97 -7.32 -5.67 -9.62
C TYR A 97 -8.50 -5.27 -8.73
N ALA A 98 -8.41 -5.60 -7.44
CA ALA A 98 -9.49 -5.40 -6.53
C ALA A 98 -9.19 -4.21 -5.63
N SER A 99 -10.18 -3.32 -5.61
CA SER A 99 -10.48 -2.49 -4.46
C SER A 99 -9.33 -1.57 -4.04
N ILE A 100 -9.25 -0.42 -4.72
CA ILE A 100 -8.83 0.81 -4.05
C ILE A 100 -9.81 1.01 -2.89
N ILE A 101 -9.43 0.57 -1.69
CA ILE A 101 -10.21 0.87 -0.49
C ILE A 101 -10.00 2.35 -0.23
N TYR A 102 -11.10 3.08 -0.32
CA TYR A 102 -11.17 4.53 -0.18
C TYR A 102 -10.41 5.02 1.05
N ILE A 103 -9.45 5.90 0.79
CA ILE A 103 -8.93 6.87 1.75
C ILE A 103 -10.12 7.60 2.40
N HIS A 104 -10.28 7.48 3.72
CA HIS A 104 -11.05 8.45 4.50
C HIS A 104 -10.07 9.52 5.01
N SER A 105 -10.03 10.66 4.33
CA SER A 105 -9.51 11.91 4.88
C SER A 105 -10.68 12.68 5.47
N TYR A 106 -10.64 12.99 6.78
CA TYR A 106 -11.63 13.86 7.44
C TYR A 106 -11.26 15.33 7.28
#